data_AF-A0A3A8G7J7-F1
#
_entry.id   AF-A0A3A8G7J7-F1
#
_cell.length_a   1.000
_cell.length_b   1.000
_cell.length_c   1.000
_cell.angle_alpha   90.00
_cell.angle_beta   90.00
_cell.angle_gamma   90.00
#
_symmetry.space_group_name_H-M   'P 1'
#
loop_
_entity.id
_entity.type
_entity.pdbx_description
1 polymer ?
#
loop_
_entity_poly.entity_id
_entity_poly.type
_entity_poly.pdbx_seq_one_letter_code
_entity_poly.pdbx_strand_id
1 'polypeptide(L)'
;MEKLLTHMAVGLTIIGSLSACQSVQVIQVQNIKESASTQNNAHIYCAGTESCQFERLDQTFIMKEHNELEREAIKAGIVRIQGKSLKEPNALYLSVTPVQHEVVVRFYPISPDKAERLHVIHAFKPKANYTLTMYRDRTKHKASLLEASAPDPLCVDLKMEQKTIRRFCKPYNVLTGLGEFVEKKL
;
A
#
# COMPACT_ATOMS: atom_id res chain seq x y z
N MET A 1 42.05 55.80 30.86
CA MET A 1 40.68 56.30 30.62
C MET A 1 39.82 55.06 30.43
N GLU A 2 39.41 54.38 31.50
CA GLU A 2 38.25 54.69 32.36
C GLU A 2 36.92 54.84 31.62
N LYS A 3 35.98 53.98 32.06
CA LYS A 3 34.51 54.10 32.08
C LYS A 3 33.75 53.67 30.82
N LEU A 4 32.56 53.04 30.88
CA LEU A 4 31.71 52.42 31.92
C LEU A 4 30.39 52.03 31.19
N LEU A 5 29.61 51.07 31.74
CA LEU A 5 28.15 50.87 31.53
C LEU A 5 27.66 50.38 30.15
N THR A 6 26.64 49.52 29.95
CA THR A 6 25.86 48.53 30.72
C THR A 6 24.81 47.97 29.75
N HIS A 7 24.35 46.75 30.00
CA HIS A 7 23.01 46.19 29.71
C HIS A 7 22.47 46.19 28.27
N MET A 8 22.26 44.99 27.72
CA MET A 8 20.91 44.38 27.75
C MET A 8 21.00 42.92 27.30
N ALA A 9 20.60 42.02 28.19
CA ALA A 9 20.25 40.66 27.84
C ALA A 9 18.89 40.68 27.13
N VAL A 10 18.86 40.25 25.87
CA VAL A 10 17.62 39.82 25.21
C VAL A 10 17.90 38.44 24.63
N GLY A 11 17.56 37.42 25.42
CA GLY A 11 17.52 36.04 24.94
C GLY A 11 16.39 35.89 23.93
N LEU A 12 16.73 35.87 22.65
CA LEU A 12 15.84 35.39 21.59
C LEU A 12 15.96 33.86 21.52
N THR A 13 15.23 33.15 22.38
CA THR A 13 14.97 31.73 22.18
C THR A 13 13.94 31.59 21.07
N ILE A 14 14.44 31.43 19.84
CA ILE A 14 13.64 31.00 18.70
C ILE A 14 13.23 29.55 19.00
N ILE A 15 11.98 29.35 19.44
CA ILE A 15 11.35 28.03 19.49
C ILE A 15 11.13 27.64 18.03
N GLY A 16 12.12 26.98 17.44
CA GLY A 16 12.00 26.34 16.14
C GLY A 16 10.97 25.22 16.26
N SER A 17 9.77 25.46 15.76
CA SER A 17 8.77 24.42 15.56
C SER A 17 9.33 23.39 14.56
N LEU A 18 9.83 22.27 15.08
CA LEU A 18 10.29 21.12 14.31
C LEU A 18 9.10 20.47 13.59
N SER A 19 8.83 20.90 12.36
CA SER A 19 7.96 20.20 11.40
C SER A 19 8.66 18.96 10.81
N ALA A 20 9.26 18.12 11.67
CA ALA A 20 10.14 17.01 11.28
C ALA A 20 9.49 15.61 11.35
N CYS A 21 8.19 15.50 11.66
CA CYS A 21 7.59 14.18 11.91
C CYS A 21 7.52 13.27 10.67
N GLN A 22 7.51 13.82 9.45
CA GLN A 22 7.38 13.02 8.22
C GLN A 22 8.71 12.41 7.74
N SER A 23 9.85 13.07 7.95
CA SER A 23 11.15 12.58 7.47
C SER A 23 11.67 11.40 8.30
N VAL A 24 11.33 11.34 9.59
CA VAL A 24 11.80 10.30 10.51
C VAL A 24 11.25 8.92 10.15
N GLN A 25 9.99 8.81 9.73
CA GLN A 25 9.39 7.54 9.35
C GLN A 25 10.02 6.94 8.07
N VAL A 26 10.31 7.78 7.07
CA VAL A 26 10.99 7.35 5.83
C VAL A 26 12.36 6.77 6.16
N ILE A 27 13.13 7.46 7.00
CA ILE A 27 14.46 7.02 7.44
C ILE A 27 14.37 5.70 8.21
N GLN A 28 13.38 5.52 9.08
CA GLN A 28 13.19 4.29 9.83
C GLN A 28 12.94 3.09 8.90
N VAL A 29 12.08 3.24 7.89
CA VAL A 29 11.79 2.16 6.95
C VAL A 29 12.97 1.86 6.02
N GLN A 30 13.68 2.88 5.54
CA GLN A 30 14.89 2.70 4.72
C GLN A 30 16.02 1.97 5.46
N ASN A 31 16.07 2.10 6.79
CA ASN A 31 17.07 1.44 7.62
C ASN A 31 16.72 -0.01 7.97
N ILE A 32 15.55 -0.54 7.57
CA ILE A 32 15.19 -1.94 7.77
C ILE A 32 16.01 -2.79 6.79
N LYS A 33 17.15 -3.30 7.30
CA LYS A 33 18.02 -4.21 6.57
C LYS A 33 17.42 -5.62 6.53
N GLU A 34 17.69 -6.35 5.45
CA GLU A 34 17.49 -7.79 5.46
C GLU A 34 18.37 -8.44 6.53
N SER A 35 17.78 -9.35 7.29
CA SER A 35 18.48 -10.21 8.25
C SER A 35 18.34 -11.67 7.82
N ALA A 36 19.12 -12.56 8.41
CA ALA A 36 18.98 -14.00 8.19
C ALA A 36 17.55 -14.51 8.45
N SER A 37 16.81 -13.88 9.37
CA SER A 37 15.42 -14.25 9.65
C SER A 37 14.42 -13.77 8.59
N THR A 38 14.75 -12.73 7.80
CA THR A 38 13.87 -12.23 6.73
C THR A 38 14.27 -12.71 5.33
N GLN A 39 15.43 -13.37 5.17
CA GLN A 39 15.90 -13.89 3.89
C GLN A 39 14.96 -14.91 3.23
N ASN A 40 14.10 -15.55 4.02
CA ASN A 40 13.14 -16.53 3.53
C ASN A 40 11.72 -15.98 3.36
N ASN A 41 11.53 -14.67 3.56
CA ASN A 41 10.23 -14.04 3.47
C ASN A 41 9.70 -14.06 2.03
N ALA A 42 8.38 -13.99 1.91
CA ALA A 42 7.70 -13.62 0.69
C ALA A 42 7.63 -12.09 0.60
N HIS A 43 7.68 -11.57 -0.62
CA HIS A 43 7.51 -10.14 -0.88
C HIS A 43 6.18 -9.89 -1.57
N ILE A 44 5.42 -8.90 -1.08
CA ILE A 44 4.08 -8.61 -1.60
C ILE A 44 4.03 -7.16 -2.06
N TYR A 45 3.71 -6.98 -3.34
CA TYR A 45 3.60 -5.73 -4.04
C TYR A 45 2.15 -5.49 -4.48
N CYS A 46 1.81 -4.24 -4.77
CA CYS A 46 0.56 -3.89 -5.41
C CYS A 46 0.84 -2.99 -6.63
N ALA A 47 0.00 -3.09 -7.67
CA ALA A 47 0.18 -2.36 -8.92
C ALA A 47 -1.11 -2.26 -9.74
N GLY A 48 -1.04 -1.62 -10.91
CA GLY A 48 -2.06 -1.68 -11.97
C GLY A 48 -3.08 -0.54 -11.98
N THR A 49 -3.16 0.24 -10.90
CA THR A 49 -3.88 1.52 -10.83
C THR A 49 -2.92 2.70 -10.68
N GLU A 50 -3.45 3.92 -10.66
CA GLU A 50 -2.67 5.12 -10.35
C GLU A 50 -1.92 4.96 -9.02
N SER A 51 -2.60 4.47 -7.98
CA SER A 51 -1.97 4.06 -6.74
C SER A 51 -2.71 2.93 -6.03
N CYS A 52 -2.00 2.26 -5.14
CA CYS A 52 -2.49 1.24 -4.23
C CYS A 52 -1.68 1.28 -2.93
N GLN A 53 -2.30 0.79 -1.86
CA GLN A 53 -1.73 0.80 -0.51
C GLN A 53 -2.16 -0.45 0.25
N PHE A 54 -1.25 -0.98 1.06
CA PHE A 54 -1.58 -2.00 2.04
C PHE A 54 -2.26 -1.35 3.24
N GLU A 55 -3.48 -1.80 3.56
CA GLU A 55 -4.21 -1.33 4.73
C GLU A 55 -3.84 -2.17 5.96
N ARG A 56 -3.79 -3.49 5.80
CA ARG A 56 -3.62 -4.44 6.91
C ARG A 56 -2.97 -5.74 6.45
N LEU A 57 -2.14 -6.31 7.31
CA LEU A 57 -1.62 -7.69 7.24
C LEU A 57 -2.04 -8.40 8.52
N ASP A 58 -2.83 -9.47 8.41
CA ASP A 58 -3.47 -10.14 9.53
C ASP A 58 -4.11 -9.11 10.48
N GLN A 59 -3.70 -9.01 11.75
CA GLN A 59 -4.27 -8.03 12.67
C GLN A 59 -3.50 -6.70 12.70
N THR A 60 -2.35 -6.63 12.03
CA THR A 60 -1.48 -5.45 12.04
C THR A 60 -1.86 -4.48 10.93
N PHE A 61 -2.29 -3.28 11.32
CA PHE A 61 -2.48 -2.19 10.37
C PHE A 61 -1.14 -1.77 9.77
N ILE A 62 -1.13 -1.60 8.45
CA ILE A 62 0.02 -1.11 7.69
C ILE A 62 -0.12 0.39 7.47
N MET A 63 -1.21 0.81 6.83
CA MET A 63 -1.57 2.22 6.69
C MET A 63 -3.03 2.43 7.08
N LYS A 64 -3.26 3.38 8.00
CA LYS A 64 -4.62 3.81 8.35
C LYS A 64 -5.16 4.82 7.34
N GLU A 65 -6.32 5.39 7.63
CA GLU A 65 -6.87 6.51 6.88
C GLU A 65 -5.89 7.69 6.86
N HIS A 66 -5.97 8.56 5.84
CA HIS A 66 -5.02 9.66 5.59
C HIS A 66 -3.58 9.25 5.26
N ASN A 67 -3.35 7.98 4.90
CA ASN A 67 -2.05 7.46 4.43
C ASN A 67 -0.93 7.54 5.47
N GLU A 68 -1.27 7.46 6.76
CA GLU A 68 -0.26 7.37 7.83
C GLU A 68 0.24 5.93 7.98
N LEU A 69 1.57 5.76 7.93
CA LEU A 69 2.24 4.48 8.12
C LEU A 69 2.32 4.13 9.61
N GLU A 70 1.85 2.94 9.95
CA GLU A 70 1.78 2.48 11.34
C GLU A 70 3.13 2.07 11.89
N ARG A 71 3.46 2.61 13.08
CA ARG A 71 4.75 2.32 13.75
C ARG A 71 4.92 0.84 14.07
N GLU A 72 3.84 0.13 14.36
CA GLU A 72 3.88 -1.31 14.64
C GLU A 72 4.37 -2.11 13.42
N ALA A 73 3.84 -1.80 12.23
CA ALA A 73 4.28 -2.43 10.99
C ALA A 73 5.77 -2.16 10.67
N ILE A 74 6.25 -0.95 10.98
CA ILE A 74 7.67 -0.58 10.85
C ILE A 74 8.53 -1.41 11.83
N LYS A 75 8.15 -1.44 13.11
CA LYS A 75 8.90 -2.18 14.15
C LYS A 75 8.93 -3.68 13.89
N ALA A 76 7.85 -4.24 13.36
CA ALA A 76 7.76 -5.64 12.97
C ALA A 76 8.58 -5.98 11.71
N GLY A 77 9.15 -4.98 11.02
CA GLY A 77 9.94 -5.18 9.80
C GLY A 77 9.10 -5.63 8.59
N ILE A 78 7.78 -5.51 8.69
CA ILE A 78 6.82 -5.95 7.67
C ILE A 78 6.91 -5.05 6.43
N VAL A 79 7.06 -3.75 6.64
CA VAL A 79 7.03 -2.76 5.54
C VAL A 79 8.43 -2.47 5.04
N ARG A 80 8.56 -2.37 3.72
CA ARG A 80 9.78 -1.98 3.03
C ARG A 80 9.45 -0.93 1.97
N ILE A 81 10.41 -0.04 1.72
CA ILE A 81 10.29 0.96 0.65
C ILE A 81 10.91 0.39 -0.63
N GLN A 82 10.22 0.54 -1.76
CA GLN A 82 10.78 0.28 -3.10
C GLN A 82 11.09 1.55 -3.91
N GLY A 83 10.64 2.72 -3.42
CA GLY A 83 10.86 4.03 -4.04
C GLY A 83 11.90 4.90 -3.32
N LYS A 84 11.99 6.17 -3.69
CA LYS A 84 12.85 7.14 -2.97
C LYS A 84 12.14 7.75 -1.76
N SER A 85 10.81 7.71 -1.74
CA SER A 85 9.98 8.39 -0.74
C SER A 85 8.63 7.70 -0.57
N LEU A 86 8.06 7.78 0.64
CA LEU A 86 6.68 7.35 0.93
C LEU A 86 5.59 8.16 0.19
N LYS A 87 5.99 9.30 -0.41
CA LYS A 87 5.08 10.14 -1.23
C LYS A 87 4.89 9.61 -2.65
N GLU A 88 5.74 8.67 -3.09
CA GLU A 88 5.60 8.07 -4.41
C GLU A 88 4.41 7.10 -4.43
N PRO A 89 3.67 7.00 -5.54
CA PRO A 89 2.65 5.98 -5.69
C PRO A 89 3.26 4.59 -5.49
N ASN A 90 2.55 3.73 -4.74
CA ASN A 90 2.96 2.35 -4.48
C ASN A 90 4.35 2.25 -3.83
N ALA A 91 4.74 3.23 -2.99
CA ALA A 91 6.08 3.30 -2.41
C ALA A 91 6.47 2.12 -1.51
N LEU A 92 5.49 1.35 -1.04
CA LEU A 92 5.66 0.27 -0.07
C LEU A 92 5.41 -1.11 -0.66
N TYR A 93 6.18 -2.08 -0.19
CA TYR A 93 5.89 -3.51 -0.32
C TYR A 93 6.01 -4.18 1.05
N LEU A 94 5.38 -5.35 1.19
CA LEU A 94 5.44 -6.14 2.43
C LEU A 94 6.50 -7.23 2.31
N SER A 95 7.24 -7.48 3.40
CA SER A 95 8.09 -8.64 3.60
C SER A 95 7.48 -9.48 4.71
N VAL A 96 6.96 -10.65 4.38
CA VAL A 96 6.14 -11.47 5.28
C VAL A 96 6.68 -12.88 5.39
N THR A 97 6.42 -13.53 6.53
CA THR A 97 6.78 -14.94 6.70
C THR A 97 6.05 -15.83 5.70
N PRO A 98 6.65 -16.96 5.26
CA PRO A 98 6.04 -17.84 4.25
C PRO A 98 4.98 -18.77 4.85
N VAL A 99 3.90 -18.17 5.36
CA VAL A 99 2.73 -18.86 5.91
C VAL A 99 1.45 -18.29 5.31
N GLN A 100 0.29 -18.74 5.78
CA GLN A 100 -0.98 -18.13 5.40
C GLN A 100 -1.14 -16.77 6.08
N HIS A 101 -1.38 -15.74 5.28
CA HIS A 101 -1.70 -14.40 5.75
C HIS A 101 -2.98 -13.89 5.09
N GLU A 102 -3.72 -13.05 5.81
CA GLU A 102 -4.71 -12.15 5.23
C GLU A 102 -4.03 -10.83 4.87
N VAL A 103 -4.17 -10.40 3.62
CA VAL A 103 -3.68 -9.11 3.13
C VAL A 103 -4.86 -8.28 2.68
N VAL A 104 -4.97 -7.07 3.22
CA VAL A 104 -5.98 -6.08 2.80
C VAL A 104 -5.29 -4.99 2.02
N VAL A 105 -5.72 -4.79 0.77
CA VAL A 105 -5.17 -3.78 -0.13
C VAL A 105 -6.26 -2.81 -0.57
N ARG A 106 -5.96 -1.53 -0.52
CA ARG A 106 -6.74 -0.44 -1.11
C ARG A 106 -6.16 -0.10 -2.48
N PHE A 107 -6.98 -0.13 -3.51
CA PHE A 107 -6.64 0.37 -4.84
C PHE A 107 -7.39 1.66 -5.12
N TYR A 108 -6.74 2.63 -5.74
CA TYR A 108 -7.34 3.92 -6.10
C TYR A 108 -7.39 4.04 -7.63
N PRO A 109 -8.38 3.44 -8.30
CA PRO A 109 -8.46 3.42 -9.77
C PRO A 109 -8.98 4.73 -10.38
N ILE A 110 -9.57 5.63 -9.58
CA ILE A 110 -10.23 6.85 -10.07
C ILE A 110 -9.76 8.10 -9.30
N SER A 111 -9.75 8.04 -7.97
CA SER A 111 -9.35 9.17 -7.12
C SER A 111 -8.84 8.70 -5.75
N PRO A 112 -8.01 9.50 -5.05
CA PRO A 112 -7.51 9.16 -3.72
C PRO A 112 -8.60 8.91 -2.67
N ASP A 113 -9.77 9.54 -2.81
CA ASP A 113 -10.88 9.39 -1.84
C ASP A 113 -11.74 8.15 -2.10
N LYS A 114 -11.51 7.42 -3.19
CA LYS A 114 -12.33 6.28 -3.61
C LYS A 114 -11.46 5.03 -3.76
N ALA A 115 -11.29 4.34 -2.63
CA ALA A 115 -10.57 3.08 -2.57
C ALA A 115 -11.49 1.88 -2.88
N GLU A 116 -11.01 1.00 -3.75
CA GLU A 116 -11.50 -0.36 -3.89
C GLU A 116 -10.70 -1.28 -2.97
N ARG A 117 -11.37 -1.86 -1.97
CA ARG A 117 -10.73 -2.77 -1.01
C ARG A 117 -10.79 -4.22 -1.47
N LEU A 118 -9.66 -4.91 -1.41
CA LEU A 118 -9.56 -6.34 -1.63
C LEU A 118 -8.98 -7.03 -0.40
N HIS A 119 -9.65 -8.08 0.07
CA HIS A 119 -9.14 -8.99 1.07
C HIS A 119 -8.63 -10.27 0.39
N VAL A 120 -7.39 -10.65 0.67
CA VAL A 120 -6.78 -11.85 0.10
C VAL A 120 -6.19 -12.68 1.22
N ILE A 121 -6.75 -13.87 1.43
CA ILE A 121 -6.15 -14.90 2.29
C ILE A 121 -5.35 -15.83 1.39
N HIS A 122 -4.03 -15.91 1.58
CA HIS A 122 -3.16 -16.75 0.75
C HIS A 122 -2.00 -17.33 1.54
N ALA A 123 -1.62 -18.58 1.21
CA ALA A 123 -0.42 -19.22 1.72
C ALA A 123 0.80 -18.81 0.88
N PHE A 124 1.59 -17.88 1.40
CA PHE A 124 2.74 -17.31 0.70
C PHE A 124 3.94 -18.26 0.78
N LYS A 125 4.66 -18.39 -0.34
CA LYS A 125 5.84 -19.25 -0.47
C LYS A 125 7.11 -18.49 -0.12
N PRO A 126 8.13 -19.18 0.44
CA PRO A 126 9.39 -18.54 0.77
C PRO A 126 10.09 -18.00 -0.48
N LYS A 127 10.72 -16.83 -0.35
CA LYS A 127 11.54 -16.19 -1.39
C LYS A 127 10.82 -15.95 -2.72
N ALA A 128 9.50 -15.83 -2.68
CA ALA A 128 8.68 -15.55 -3.86
C ALA A 128 8.16 -14.11 -3.81
N ASN A 129 8.09 -13.48 -4.98
CA ASN A 129 7.46 -12.19 -5.16
C ASN A 129 6.01 -12.37 -5.60
N TYR A 130 5.13 -11.64 -4.95
CA TYR A 130 3.71 -11.61 -5.23
C TYR A 130 3.30 -10.20 -5.59
N THR A 131 2.51 -10.04 -6.64
CA THR A 131 1.99 -8.73 -7.04
C THR A 131 0.49 -8.80 -7.22
N LEU A 132 -0.24 -8.01 -6.43
CA LEU A 132 -1.67 -7.77 -6.63
C LEU A 132 -1.84 -6.65 -7.67
N THR A 133 -2.23 -7.03 -8.89
CA THR A 133 -2.36 -6.09 -10.01
C THR A 133 -3.82 -5.85 -10.33
N MET A 134 -4.32 -4.64 -10.07
CA MET A 134 -5.68 -4.26 -10.48
C MET A 134 -5.71 -3.81 -11.94
N TYR A 135 -6.78 -4.15 -12.67
CA TYR A 135 -7.03 -3.70 -14.03
C TYR A 135 -8.52 -3.70 -14.35
N ARG A 136 -8.93 -2.96 -15.39
CA ARG A 136 -10.26 -3.10 -15.99
C ARG A 136 -10.23 -4.20 -17.03
N ASP A 137 -11.10 -5.18 -16.90
CA ASP A 137 -11.23 -6.25 -17.89
C ASP A 137 -12.06 -5.74 -19.08
N ARG A 138 -11.35 -5.35 -20.14
CA ARG A 138 -11.93 -4.80 -21.38
C ARG A 138 -12.26 -5.87 -22.42
N THR A 139 -12.37 -7.13 -22.00
CA THR A 139 -12.73 -8.20 -22.94
C THR A 139 -14.11 -7.93 -23.50
N LYS A 140 -14.16 -7.57 -24.79
CA LYS A 140 -15.41 -7.30 -25.51
C LYS A 140 -16.14 -8.62 -25.73
N HIS A 141 -17.04 -8.97 -24.82
CA HIS A 141 -18.03 -9.99 -25.12
C HIS A 141 -19.00 -9.45 -26.19
N LYS A 142 -19.47 -10.31 -27.10
CA LYS A 142 -20.58 -9.96 -28.00
C LYS A 142 -21.82 -9.79 -27.13
N ALA A 143 -22.06 -8.56 -26.70
CA ALA A 143 -23.05 -8.25 -25.68
C ALA A 143 -24.22 -7.48 -26.29
N SER A 144 -25.39 -7.61 -25.66
CA SER A 144 -26.54 -6.77 -25.98
C SER A 144 -26.21 -5.28 -25.79
N LEU A 145 -26.98 -4.36 -26.40
CA LEU A 145 -26.77 -2.91 -26.22
C LEU A 145 -26.80 -2.48 -24.73
N LEU A 146 -27.51 -3.21 -23.88
CA LEU A 146 -27.59 -2.98 -22.45
C LEU A 146 -26.33 -3.47 -21.71
N GLU A 147 -25.72 -4.56 -22.14
CA GLU A 147 -24.45 -5.04 -21.58
C GLU A 147 -23.26 -4.21 -22.09
N ALA A 148 -23.34 -3.69 -23.32
CA ALA A 148 -22.33 -2.81 -23.89
C ALA A 148 -22.27 -1.42 -23.24
N SER A 149 -23.31 -1.03 -22.49
CA SER A 149 -23.35 0.22 -21.73
C SER A 149 -22.90 0.08 -20.27
N ALA A 150 -22.75 -1.16 -19.79
CA ALA A 150 -22.21 -1.41 -18.46
C ALA A 150 -20.70 -1.11 -18.42
N PRO A 151 -20.17 -0.45 -17.37
CA PRO A 151 -18.75 -0.27 -17.19
C PRO A 151 -18.00 -1.61 -17.13
N ASP A 152 -16.81 -1.65 -17.74
CA ASP A 152 -15.91 -2.80 -17.67
C ASP A 152 -15.63 -3.20 -16.20
N PRO A 153 -15.72 -4.50 -15.85
CA PRO A 153 -15.51 -4.98 -14.50
C PRO A 153 -14.06 -4.73 -14.05
N LEU A 154 -13.90 -4.46 -12.75
CA LEU A 154 -12.59 -4.33 -12.13
C LEU A 154 -12.12 -5.69 -11.66
N CYS A 155 -10.92 -6.08 -12.07
CA CYS A 155 -10.29 -7.32 -11.66
C CYS A 155 -8.96 -7.04 -10.97
N VAL A 156 -8.56 -7.96 -10.09
CA VAL A 156 -7.25 -8.00 -9.45
C VAL A 156 -6.66 -9.38 -9.64
N ASP A 157 -5.50 -9.43 -10.29
CA ASP A 157 -4.71 -10.64 -10.39
C ASP A 157 -3.73 -10.72 -9.22
N LEU A 158 -3.71 -11.84 -8.51
CA LEU A 158 -2.56 -12.20 -7.68
C LEU A 158 -1.58 -12.94 -8.56
N LYS A 159 -0.45 -12.29 -8.84
CA LYS A 159 0.66 -12.88 -9.60
C LYS A 159 1.72 -13.37 -8.64
N MET A 160 2.24 -14.56 -8.88
CA MET A 160 3.49 -15.05 -8.26
C MET A 160 4.55 -15.00 -9.35
N GLU A 161 5.56 -14.15 -9.15
CA GLU A 161 6.47 -13.70 -10.20
C GLU A 161 5.69 -13.15 -11.40
N GLN A 162 5.73 -13.84 -12.55
CA GLN A 162 5.03 -13.45 -13.77
C GLN A 162 3.72 -14.21 -14.01
N LYS A 163 3.41 -15.21 -13.18
CA LYS A 163 2.25 -16.10 -13.39
C LYS A 163 1.08 -15.63 -12.55
N THR A 164 -0.06 -15.35 -13.18
CA THR A 164 -1.34 -15.19 -12.47
C THR A 164 -1.73 -16.53 -11.85
N ILE A 165 -1.89 -16.54 -10.52
CA ILE A 165 -2.26 -17.74 -9.76
C ILE A 165 -3.68 -17.67 -9.20
N ARG A 166 -4.21 -16.45 -9.02
CA ARG A 166 -5.61 -16.20 -8.63
C ARG A 166 -6.09 -14.92 -9.29
N ARG A 167 -7.40 -14.82 -9.53
CA ARG A 167 -8.06 -13.63 -10.08
C ARG A 167 -9.32 -13.33 -9.32
N PHE A 168 -9.53 -12.08 -8.97
CA PHE A 168 -10.72 -11.60 -8.29
C PHE A 168 -11.36 -10.53 -9.15
N CYS A 169 -12.64 -10.65 -9.49
CA CYS A 169 -13.33 -9.66 -10.28
C CYS A 169 -14.58 -9.17 -9.57
N LYS A 170 -14.76 -7.86 -9.61
CA LYS A 170 -15.91 -7.14 -9.08
C LYS A 170 -16.86 -6.85 -10.25
N PRO A 171 -17.97 -7.59 -10.36
CA PRO A 171 -18.94 -7.34 -11.42
C PRO A 171 -19.63 -5.99 -11.19
N TYR A 172 -20.04 -5.37 -12.29
CA TYR A 172 -20.90 -4.19 -12.22
C TYR A 172 -22.30 -4.61 -11.79
N ASN A 173 -22.82 -4.00 -10.71
CA ASN A 173 -24.20 -4.19 -10.26
C ASN A 173 -24.94 -2.86 -10.37
N VAL A 174 -25.95 -2.81 -11.24
CA VAL A 174 -26.77 -1.63 -11.51
C VAL A 174 -27.61 -1.17 -10.32
N LEU A 175 -27.94 -2.06 -9.39
CA LEU A 175 -28.79 -1.75 -8.23
C LEU A 175 -27.99 -1.13 -7.07
N THR A 176 -26.73 -1.52 -6.90
CA THR A 176 -25.87 -1.06 -5.78
C THR A 176 -24.70 -0.19 -6.24
N GLY A 177 -24.51 -0.02 -7.55
CA GLY A 177 -23.48 0.81 -8.15
C GLY A 177 -22.13 0.12 -8.34
N LEU A 178 -21.70 -0.79 -7.44
CA LEU A 178 -20.42 -1.53 -7.48
C LEU A 178 -20.50 -2.76 -6.53
N GLY A 179 -20.20 -3.98 -7.02
CA GLY A 179 -20.29 -5.24 -6.23
C GLY A 179 -19.11 -5.50 -5.27
N GLU A 180 -18.99 -6.72 -4.73
CA GLU A 180 -17.78 -7.17 -4.03
C GLU A 180 -16.84 -7.92 -4.99
N PHE A 181 -15.56 -8.02 -4.65
CA PHE A 181 -14.62 -8.85 -5.41
C PHE A 181 -14.93 -10.33 -5.19
N VAL A 182 -15.14 -11.07 -6.28
CA VAL A 182 -15.36 -12.52 -6.25
C VAL A 182 -14.24 -13.22 -6.99
N GLU A 183 -13.70 -14.29 -6.39
CA GLU A 183 -12.68 -15.11 -7.02
C GLU A 183 -13.22 -15.79 -8.29
N LYS A 184 -12.42 -15.73 -9.36
CA LYS A 184 -12.69 -16.35 -10.65
C LYS A 184 -11.74 -17.51 -10.85
N LYS A 185 -12.26 -18.58 -11.45
CA LYS A 185 -11.44 -19.68 -11.94
C LYS A 185 -10.60 -19.18 -13.12
N LEU A 186 -9.30 -19.47 -13.07
CA LEU A 186 -8.35 -19.21 -14.16
C LEU A 186 -8.46 -20.27 -15.26
#